data_AF-A0A8D8JKK7-F1
#
_entry.id   AF-A0A8D8JKK7-F1
#
_cell.length_a   1.000
_cell.length_b   1.000
_cell.length_c   1.000
_cell.angle_alpha   90.00
_cell.angle_beta   90.00
_cell.angle_gamma   90.00
#
_symmetry.space_group_name_H-M   'P 1'
#
loop_
_entity.id
_entity.type
_entity.pdbx_description
1 polymer ?
#
loop_
_entity_poly.entity_id
_entity_poly.type
_entity_poly.pdbx_seq_one_letter_code
_entity_poly.pdbx_strand_id
1 'polypeptide(L)'
;MCDILVMNLNGNRKRLRSDDGEGGHLVLQRKMFINQQRMDQQDERKMKQIQDKTINMLFMGAKNSRQRPAVCQRECLRHVRLLGAGEYDFDAHSCPSWMEKKPDRKCRICDRQSAVHTECTNCNLELCEHCGVSCQHCPEKICMNCVNIFNCQTSNVPCCERCKIFN
;
A
#
# COMPACT_ATOMS: atom_id res chain seq x y z
N MET A 1 24.84 -57.96 21.19
CA MET A 1 23.52 -57.39 20.87
C MET A 1 23.80 -56.10 20.11
N CYS A 2 23.97 -56.09 18.78
CA CYS A 2 22.96 -56.38 17.73
C CYS A 2 21.68 -55.57 18.01
N ASP A 3 21.23 -54.61 17.20
CA ASP A 3 21.11 -54.64 15.74
C ASP A 3 21.16 -53.26 15.08
N ILE A 4 21.69 -53.25 13.86
CA ILE A 4 21.45 -52.25 12.81
C ILE A 4 20.07 -52.54 12.22
N LEU A 5 19.17 -51.55 12.20
CA LEU A 5 17.94 -51.59 11.40
C LEU A 5 17.97 -50.49 10.33
N VAL A 6 18.15 -50.97 9.10
CA VAL A 6 17.84 -50.26 7.84
C VAL A 6 16.32 -50.29 7.61
N MET A 7 15.86 -49.37 6.75
CA MET A 7 14.52 -49.24 6.11
C MET A 7 13.72 -48.07 6.73
N ASN A 8 13.26 -47.04 6.00
CA ASN A 8 12.48 -47.15 4.76
C ASN A 8 12.54 -45.83 3.95
N LEU A 9 13.09 -45.89 2.74
CA LEU A 9 12.91 -44.90 1.68
C LEU A 9 11.50 -45.05 1.10
N ASN A 10 10.53 -44.31 1.61
CA ASN A 10 9.42 -43.74 0.82
C ASN A 10 8.47 -42.94 1.70
N GLY A 11 8.54 -41.63 1.56
CA GLY A 11 7.56 -40.71 2.12
C GLY A 11 7.47 -39.51 1.19
N ASN A 12 6.63 -39.64 0.15
CA ASN A 12 6.20 -38.56 -0.72
C ASN A 12 5.71 -37.36 0.11
N ARG A 13 6.63 -36.47 0.53
CA ARG A 13 6.29 -35.13 1.03
C ARG A 13 5.91 -34.30 -0.17
N LYS A 14 4.71 -34.53 -0.70
CA LYS A 14 4.03 -33.59 -1.59
C LYS A 14 3.90 -32.30 -0.80
N ARG A 15 4.70 -31.28 -1.17
CA ARG A 15 4.54 -29.92 -0.65
C ARG A 15 3.09 -29.52 -0.93
N LEU A 16 2.36 -29.22 0.14
CA LEU A 16 1.00 -28.67 0.07
C LEU A 16 1.08 -27.44 -0.83
N ARG A 17 0.36 -27.44 -1.96
CA ARG A 17 0.19 -26.24 -2.78
C ARG A 17 -0.72 -25.31 -1.99
N SER A 18 -0.28 -24.09 -1.77
CA SER A 18 -1.12 -22.99 -1.31
C SER A 18 -2.28 -22.85 -2.28
N ASP A 19 -3.47 -22.86 -1.71
CA ASP A 19 -4.76 -22.64 -2.35
C ASP A 19 -4.71 -21.45 -3.34
N ASP A 20 -5.18 -21.67 -4.56
CA ASP A 20 -5.34 -20.63 -5.60
C ASP A 20 -6.61 -19.81 -5.28
N GLY A 21 -6.60 -19.18 -4.10
CA GLY A 21 -7.63 -18.25 -3.68
C GLY A 21 -7.56 -16.96 -4.51
N GLU A 22 -8.66 -16.66 -5.20
CA GLU A 22 -8.93 -15.44 -5.95
C GLU A 22 -8.36 -14.18 -5.26
N GLY A 23 -7.50 -13.43 -5.95
CA GLY A 23 -7.19 -12.05 -5.58
C GLY A 23 -5.73 -11.62 -5.55
N GLY A 24 -4.77 -12.48 -5.92
CA GLY A 24 -3.34 -12.13 -5.95
C GLY A 24 -2.77 -12.13 -7.37
N HIS A 25 -2.56 -10.95 -7.96
CA HIS A 25 -1.87 -10.77 -9.25
C HIS A 25 -0.35 -11.03 -9.11
N LEU A 26 0.02 -12.26 -8.81
CA LEU A 26 1.41 -12.76 -8.86
C LEU A 26 1.40 -14.15 -9.47
N VAL A 27 1.12 -14.22 -10.77
CA VAL A 27 1.21 -15.47 -11.53
C VAL A 27 2.68 -15.87 -11.59
N LEU A 28 2.99 -17.07 -11.09
CA LEU A 28 4.33 -17.66 -11.20
C LEU A 28 4.75 -17.73 -12.67
N GLN A 29 5.84 -17.04 -13.01
CA GLN A 29 6.40 -17.09 -14.35
C GLN A 29 6.95 -18.49 -14.62
N ARG A 30 6.37 -19.18 -15.61
CA ARG A 30 6.81 -20.52 -16.01
C ARG A 30 8.05 -20.41 -16.89
N LYS A 31 9.03 -21.28 -16.68
CA LYS A 31 10.17 -21.43 -17.58
C LYS A 31 9.67 -21.92 -18.94
N MET A 32 10.16 -21.31 -20.01
CA MET A 32 9.83 -21.67 -21.39
C MET A 32 11.11 -21.89 -22.19
N PHE A 33 11.06 -22.83 -23.13
CA PHE A 33 12.19 -23.07 -24.03
C PHE A 33 12.38 -21.88 -24.98
N ILE A 34 13.64 -21.51 -25.23
CA ILE A 34 13.98 -20.36 -26.10
C ILE A 34 13.42 -20.56 -27.52
N ASN A 35 13.43 -21.80 -28.02
CA ASN A 35 12.86 -22.13 -29.34
C ASN A 35 11.35 -21.90 -29.39
N GLN A 36 10.64 -22.26 -28.32
CA GLN A 36 9.21 -21.99 -28.21
C GLN A 36 8.93 -20.49 -28.16
N GLN A 37 9.75 -19.72 -27.44
CA GLN A 37 9.64 -18.25 -27.38
C GLN A 37 9.82 -17.61 -28.77
N ARG A 38 10.81 -18.09 -29.55
CA ARG A 38 11.05 -17.60 -30.91
C ARG A 38 9.90 -17.92 -31.86
N MET A 39 9.34 -19.13 -31.76
CA MET A 39 8.16 -19.51 -32.54
C MET A 39 6.93 -18.67 -32.17
N ASP A 40 6.70 -18.46 -30.89
CA ASP A 40 5.56 -17.68 -30.40
C ASP A 40 5.61 -16.21 -30.85
N GLN A 41 6.82 -15.64 -31.02
CA GLN A 41 7.00 -14.29 -31.56
C GLN A 41 6.68 -14.19 -33.05
N GLN A 42 6.82 -15.28 -33.81
CA GLN A 42 6.51 -15.33 -35.23
C GLN A 42 5.04 -15.68 -35.51
N ASP A 43 4.29 -16.11 -34.49
CA ASP A 43 2.87 -16.40 -34.59
C ASP A 43 2.04 -15.10 -34.52
N GLU A 44 1.59 -14.63 -35.69
CA GLU A 44 0.78 -13.41 -35.82
C GLU A 44 -0.51 -13.44 -34.98
N ARG A 45 -1.14 -14.62 -34.82
CA ARG A 45 -2.39 -14.74 -34.06
C ARG A 45 -2.13 -14.52 -32.57
N LYS A 46 -1.05 -15.10 -32.03
CA LYS A 46 -0.64 -14.89 -30.64
C LYS A 46 -0.22 -13.45 -30.39
N MET A 47 0.56 -12.86 -31.29
CA MET A 47 1.00 -11.47 -31.14
C MET A 47 -0.16 -10.48 -31.17
N LYS A 48 -1.17 -10.71 -32.01
CA LYS A 48 -2.42 -9.92 -32.01
C LYS A 48 -3.18 -10.03 -30.69
N GLN A 49 -3.31 -11.24 -30.13
CA GLN A 49 -3.95 -11.43 -28.81
C GLN A 49 -3.20 -10.72 -27.68
N ILE A 50 -1.86 -10.75 -27.72
CA ILE A 50 -1.03 -10.02 -26.74
C ILE A 50 -1.27 -8.52 -26.87
N GLN A 51 -1.29 -7.98 -28.10
CA GLN A 51 -1.57 -6.57 -28.36
C GLN A 51 -2.94 -6.16 -27.80
N ASP A 52 -4.00 -6.91 -28.12
CA ASP A 52 -5.36 -6.63 -27.67
C ASP A 52 -5.46 -6.68 -26.13
N LYS A 53 -4.79 -7.64 -25.50
CA LYS A 53 -4.75 -7.75 -24.02
C LYS A 53 -3.99 -6.57 -23.40
N THR A 54 -2.86 -6.16 -23.96
CA THR A 54 -2.08 -5.02 -23.47
C THR A 54 -2.88 -3.72 -23.60
N ILE A 55 -3.52 -3.49 -24.76
CA ILE A 55 -4.40 -2.33 -24.98
C ILE A 55 -5.52 -2.33 -23.93
N ASN A 56 -6.19 -3.47 -23.72
CA ASN A 56 -7.22 -3.57 -22.69
C ASN A 56 -6.67 -3.26 -21.30
N MET A 57 -5.51 -3.78 -20.89
CA MET A 57 -4.94 -3.45 -19.57
C MET A 57 -4.59 -1.97 -19.43
N LEU A 58 -3.96 -1.36 -20.45
CA LEU A 58 -3.58 0.05 -20.44
C LEU A 58 -4.82 0.96 -20.32
N PHE A 59 -5.87 0.68 -21.11
CA PHE A 59 -7.03 1.56 -21.19
C PHE A 59 -8.16 1.21 -20.22
N MET A 60 -8.29 -0.03 -19.75
CA MET A 60 -9.19 -0.37 -18.64
C MET A 60 -8.72 0.27 -17.32
N GLY A 61 -7.40 0.31 -17.09
CA GLY A 61 -6.82 1.05 -15.96
C GLY A 61 -7.21 2.53 -15.99
N ALA A 62 -7.17 3.15 -17.17
CA ALA A 62 -7.57 4.55 -17.36
C ALA A 62 -9.10 4.77 -17.28
N LYS A 63 -9.91 3.83 -17.77
CA LYS A 63 -11.39 3.93 -17.76
C LYS A 63 -11.96 3.87 -16.34
N ASN A 64 -11.37 3.05 -15.47
CA ASN A 64 -11.79 2.93 -14.07
C ASN A 64 -11.34 4.11 -13.19
N SER A 65 -10.43 4.95 -13.67
CA SER A 65 -10.00 6.17 -12.95
C SER A 65 -11.12 7.22 -12.85
N ARG A 66 -12.18 7.13 -13.66
CA ARG A 66 -13.24 8.15 -13.74
C ARG A 66 -14.43 7.93 -12.79
N GLN A 67 -14.51 6.80 -12.09
CA GLN A 67 -15.68 6.47 -11.25
C GLN A 67 -15.55 6.81 -9.75
N ARG A 68 -14.42 7.36 -9.30
CA ARG A 68 -14.36 8.01 -7.98
C ARG A 68 -14.58 9.50 -8.17
N PRO A 69 -15.46 10.16 -7.39
CA PRO A 69 -15.48 11.62 -7.34
C PRO A 69 -14.10 12.04 -6.83
N ALA A 70 -13.24 12.45 -7.77
CA ALA A 70 -11.88 12.84 -7.49
C ALA A 70 -11.88 14.29 -6.97
N VAL A 71 -12.42 14.51 -5.78
CA VAL A 71 -11.65 15.39 -4.89
C VAL A 71 -10.40 14.56 -4.63
N CYS A 72 -9.28 15.01 -5.20
CA CYS A 72 -8.01 14.31 -5.08
C CYS A 72 -7.82 13.99 -3.59
N GLN A 73 -7.74 12.71 -3.21
CA GLN A 73 -7.66 12.30 -1.80
C GLN A 73 -6.56 13.08 -1.06
N ARG A 74 -5.46 13.39 -1.76
CA ARG A 74 -4.38 14.25 -1.27
C ARG A 74 -4.81 15.69 -0.94
N GLU A 75 -5.70 16.27 -1.73
CA GLU A 75 -6.20 17.63 -1.54
C GLU A 75 -7.16 17.69 -0.35
N CYS A 76 -8.03 16.67 -0.18
CA CYS A 76 -8.85 16.52 1.04
C CYS A 76 -8.00 16.37 2.30
N LEU A 77 -6.93 15.56 2.23
CA LEU A 77 -6.07 15.29 3.38
C LEU A 77 -5.32 16.53 3.90
N ARG A 78 -5.25 17.62 3.12
CA ARG A 78 -4.75 18.91 3.59
C ARG A 78 -5.66 19.56 4.63
N HIS A 79 -6.96 19.30 4.54
CA HIS A 79 -7.98 19.82 5.46
C HIS A 79 -8.26 18.89 6.65
N VAL A 80 -7.53 17.77 6.75
CA VAL A 80 -7.56 16.87 7.90
C VAL A 80 -6.43 17.21 8.84
N ARG A 81 -6.68 17.27 10.13
CA ARG A 81 -5.68 17.44 11.17
C ARG A 81 -5.61 16.19 12.03
N LEU A 82 -4.44 15.55 12.09
CA LEU A 82 -4.22 14.40 12.97
C LEU A 82 -3.77 14.91 14.34
N LEU A 83 -4.50 14.55 15.39
CA LEU A 83 -4.16 14.84 16.78
C LEU A 83 -3.34 13.70 17.40
N GLY A 84 -3.48 12.49 16.85
CA GLY A 84 -2.82 11.28 17.31
C GLY A 84 -3.73 10.43 18.19
N ALA A 85 -3.26 9.25 18.57
CA ALA A 85 -4.00 8.30 19.43
C ALA A 85 -5.39 7.87 18.92
N GLY A 86 -5.68 8.09 17.63
CA GLY A 86 -6.98 7.77 17.02
C GLY A 86 -7.86 8.98 16.78
N GLU A 87 -7.43 10.17 17.19
CA GLU A 87 -8.20 11.41 17.05
C GLU A 87 -7.73 12.24 15.86
N TYR A 88 -8.70 12.81 15.14
CA TYR A 88 -8.47 13.70 14.02
C TYR A 88 -9.64 14.69 13.86
N ASP A 89 -9.31 15.90 13.43
CA ASP A 89 -10.27 16.94 13.07
C ASP A 89 -10.28 17.15 11.56
N PHE A 90 -11.38 17.66 11.02
CA PHE A 90 -11.46 18.04 9.62
C PHE A 90 -12.49 19.14 9.39
N ASP A 91 -12.31 19.92 8.33
CA ASP A 91 -13.32 20.87 7.87
C ASP A 91 -14.36 20.16 6.98
N ALA A 92 -15.60 20.10 7.45
CA ALA A 92 -16.72 19.47 6.74
C ALA A 92 -17.06 20.13 5.40
N HIS A 93 -16.73 21.41 5.20
CA HIS A 93 -16.96 22.09 3.92
C HIS A 93 -15.89 21.75 2.88
N SER A 94 -14.67 21.47 3.33
CA SER A 94 -13.52 21.18 2.47
C SER A 94 -13.27 19.68 2.29
N CYS A 95 -13.82 18.84 3.17
CA CYS A 95 -13.67 17.39 3.12
C CYS A 95 -14.90 16.69 2.53
N PRO A 96 -14.70 15.67 1.69
CA PRO A 96 -15.78 14.87 1.14
C PRO A 96 -16.46 14.00 2.20
N SER A 97 -17.73 13.68 1.96
CA SER A 97 -18.60 12.89 2.84
C SER A 97 -18.10 11.49 3.21
N TRP A 98 -17.05 10.97 2.55
CA TRP A 98 -16.44 9.69 2.96
C TRP A 98 -15.68 9.78 4.28
N MET A 99 -15.33 10.98 4.75
CA MET A 99 -14.62 11.16 6.02
C MET A 99 -15.46 10.82 7.25
N GLU A 100 -16.79 10.85 7.11
CA GLU A 100 -17.75 10.39 8.11
C GLU A 100 -17.91 8.86 8.11
N LYS A 101 -17.28 8.15 7.16
CA LYS A 101 -17.39 6.69 7.08
C LYS A 101 -16.54 6.01 8.14
N LYS A 102 -17.02 4.83 8.52
CA LYS A 102 -16.29 3.90 9.38
C LYS A 102 -14.93 3.54 8.77
N PRO A 103 -13.92 3.24 9.61
CA PRO A 103 -12.58 2.91 9.17
C PRO A 103 -12.56 1.77 8.14
N ASP A 104 -11.85 1.99 7.04
CA ASP A 104 -11.96 1.21 5.80
C ASP A 104 -10.91 0.10 5.70
N ARG A 105 -9.76 0.25 6.35
CA ARG A 105 -8.71 -0.78 6.41
C ARG A 105 -7.80 -0.63 7.63
N LYS A 106 -6.86 -1.57 7.80
CA LYS A 106 -5.82 -1.50 8.82
C LYS A 106 -4.59 -0.71 8.33
N CYS A 107 -3.97 0.04 9.23
CA CYS A 107 -2.68 0.68 9.01
C CYS A 107 -1.56 -0.37 8.95
N ARG A 108 -0.69 -0.28 7.95
CA ARG A 108 0.44 -1.22 7.78
C ARG A 108 1.50 -1.13 8.88
N ILE A 109 1.53 -0.02 9.62
CA ILE A 109 2.57 0.24 10.63
C ILE A 109 2.11 -0.15 12.04
N CYS A 110 0.89 0.20 12.42
CA CYS A 110 0.40 -0.05 13.78
C CYS A 110 -0.71 -1.12 13.86
N ASP A 111 -1.09 -1.73 12.74
CA ASP A 111 -2.17 -2.74 12.59
C ASP A 111 -3.55 -2.34 13.15
N ARG A 112 -3.75 -1.04 13.43
CA ARG A 112 -5.03 -0.51 13.90
C ARG A 112 -5.95 -0.21 12.72
N GLN A 113 -7.23 -0.46 12.93
CA GLN A 113 -8.27 -0.09 11.98
C GLN A 113 -8.40 1.44 11.94
N SER A 114 -8.36 2.01 10.75
CA SER A 114 -8.17 3.43 10.53
C SER A 114 -9.05 3.96 9.41
N ALA A 115 -9.50 5.21 9.54
CA ALA A 115 -10.26 5.93 8.52
C ALA A 115 -9.38 6.86 7.68
N VAL A 116 -8.27 7.33 8.25
CA VAL A 116 -7.37 8.29 7.59
C VAL A 116 -6.05 7.61 7.29
N HIS A 117 -5.69 7.55 6.01
CA HIS A 117 -4.38 7.07 5.58
C HIS A 117 -3.63 8.15 4.81
N THR A 118 -2.37 8.36 5.18
CA THR A 118 -1.49 9.38 4.59
C THR A 118 -0.03 8.94 4.67
N GLU A 119 0.91 9.80 4.27
CA GLU A 119 2.34 9.55 4.32
C GLU A 119 3.04 10.60 5.19
N CYS A 120 4.10 10.18 5.89
CA CYS A 120 4.98 11.10 6.61
C CYS A 120 5.75 11.98 5.61
N THR A 121 5.68 13.31 5.76
CA THR A 121 6.39 14.24 4.88
C THR A 121 7.92 14.15 5.02
N ASN A 122 8.43 13.68 6.17
CA ASN A 122 9.87 13.53 6.42
C ASN A 122 10.44 12.19 5.93
N CYS A 123 9.69 11.08 6.01
CA CYS A 123 10.23 9.74 5.76
C CYS A 123 9.36 8.83 4.89
N ASN A 124 8.27 9.36 4.32
CA ASN A 124 7.34 8.65 3.42
C ASN A 124 6.68 7.39 4.02
N LEU A 125 6.80 7.18 5.33
CA LEU A 125 6.15 6.07 6.03
C LEU A 125 4.63 6.25 5.98
N GLU A 126 3.90 5.15 5.74
CA GLU A 126 2.44 5.17 5.85
C GLU A 126 2.01 5.54 7.28
N LEU A 127 1.05 6.42 7.38
CA LEU A 127 0.50 6.95 8.61
C LEU A 127 -1.01 6.78 8.68
N CYS A 128 -1.50 6.75 9.91
CA CYS A 128 -2.92 6.88 10.23
C CYS A 128 -3.14 7.85 11.40
N GLU A 129 -4.40 8.07 11.76
CA GLU A 129 -4.80 8.87 12.93
C GLU A 129 -4.26 8.35 14.28
N HIS A 130 -3.79 7.10 14.34
CA HIS A 130 -3.19 6.54 15.55
C HIS A 130 -1.69 6.81 15.66
N CYS A 131 -0.95 6.69 14.56
CA CYS A 131 0.53 6.73 14.56
C CYS A 131 1.12 8.00 13.93
N GLY A 132 0.28 8.87 13.37
CA GLY A 132 0.64 10.14 12.77
C GLY A 132 0.06 11.33 13.52
N VAL A 133 0.74 12.47 13.38
CA VAL A 133 0.31 13.78 13.89
C VAL A 133 0.50 14.84 12.80
N SER A 134 -0.29 15.91 12.84
CA SER A 134 -0.10 17.07 11.94
C SER A 134 1.00 18.00 12.42
N CYS A 135 1.76 18.59 11.49
CA CYS A 135 2.60 19.74 11.80
C CYS A 135 1.75 20.91 12.30
N GLN A 136 2.27 21.69 13.26
CA GLN A 136 1.58 22.87 13.79
C GLN A 136 1.55 24.03 12.79
N HIS A 137 2.54 24.12 11.90
CA HIS A 137 2.73 25.29 11.04
C HIS A 137 2.30 25.06 9.58
N CYS A 138 1.96 23.84 9.20
CA CYS A 138 1.57 23.50 7.83
C CYS A 138 0.64 22.28 7.81
N PRO A 139 -0.09 22.02 6.70
CA PRO A 139 -1.04 20.91 6.62
C PRO A 139 -0.37 19.53 6.48
N GLU A 140 0.97 19.45 6.51
CA GLU A 140 1.70 18.20 6.36
C GLU A 140 1.60 17.30 7.60
N LYS A 141 1.81 16.01 7.39
CA LYS A 141 1.71 14.97 8.43
C LYS A 141 3.06 14.35 8.71
N ILE A 142 3.34 14.03 9.97
CA ILE A 142 4.60 13.43 10.41
C ILE A 142 4.34 12.24 11.32
N CYS A 143 5.25 11.26 11.30
CA CYS A 143 5.18 10.11 12.20
C CYS A 143 5.75 10.47 13.57
N MET A 144 5.26 9.82 14.62
CA MET A 144 5.78 10.01 15.98
C MET A 144 7.28 9.71 16.08
N ASN A 145 7.79 8.78 15.27
CA ASN A 145 9.21 8.48 15.22
C ASN A 145 10.03 9.68 14.66
N CYS A 146 9.51 10.39 13.66
CA CYS A 146 10.16 11.58 13.13
C CYS A 146 10.12 12.74 14.14
N VAL A 147 9.02 12.89 14.89
CA VAL A 147 8.94 13.87 15.98
C VAL A 147 10.05 13.63 17.00
N ASN A 148 10.23 12.37 17.41
CA ASN A 148 11.22 11.98 18.42
C ASN A 148 12.67 12.04 17.92
N ILE A 149 12.95 11.54 16.70
CA ILE A 149 14.33 11.43 16.18
C ILE A 149 14.87 12.78 15.73
N PHE A 150 14.09 13.55 14.96
CA PHE A 150 14.56 14.81 14.38
C PHE A 150 14.46 15.98 15.36
N ASN A 151 14.12 15.71 16.62
CA ASN A 151 13.86 16.68 17.67
C ASN A 151 13.01 17.83 17.12
N CYS A 152 11.92 17.46 16.47
CA CYS A 152 11.01 18.33 15.74
C CYS A 152 10.10 19.12 16.70
N GLN A 153 10.68 19.58 17.82
CA GLN A 153 10.09 19.99 19.09
C GLN A 153 9.61 18.81 19.96
N THR A 154 8.39 18.87 20.49
CA THR A 154 7.80 17.86 21.38
C THR A 154 6.57 17.24 20.74
N SER A 155 6.10 16.10 21.25
CA SER A 155 4.81 15.51 20.84
C SER A 155 3.62 16.46 20.97
N ASN A 156 3.74 17.47 21.84
CA ASN A 156 2.71 18.49 22.07
C ASN A 156 2.73 19.59 21.00
N VAL A 157 3.87 19.79 20.34
CA VAL A 157 4.08 20.83 19.35
C VAL A 157 4.79 20.25 18.10
N PRO A 158 4.18 19.27 17.42
CA PRO A 158 4.80 18.59 16.29
C PRO A 158 5.14 19.56 15.15
N CYS A 159 6.38 19.50 14.65
CA CYS A 159 6.85 20.34 13.54
C CYS A 159 7.54 19.49 12.46
N CYS A 160 7.26 19.71 11.17
CA CYS A 160 8.00 19.02 10.11
C CYS A 160 9.38 19.65 9.86
N GLU A 161 10.28 18.94 9.19
CA GLU A 161 11.64 19.45 8.94
C GLU A 161 11.65 20.77 8.17
N ARG A 162 10.73 20.94 7.21
CA ARG A 162 10.62 22.17 6.42
C ARG A 162 10.25 23.37 7.28
N CYS A 163 9.26 23.22 8.16
CA CYS A 163 8.83 24.31 9.05
C CYS A 163 9.85 24.58 10.16
N LYS A 164 10.60 23.56 10.58
CA LYS A 164 11.67 23.71 11.58
C LYS A 164 12.80 24.63 11.12
N ILE A 165 13.08 24.71 9.82
CA ILE A 165 14.13 25.59 9.30
C ILE A 165 13.79 27.08 9.54
N PHE A 166 12.51 27.43 9.64
CA PHE A 166 12.04 28.82 9.74
C PHE A 166 11.64 29.24 11.16
N ASN A 167 11.78 28.35 12.15
CA ASN A 167 11.44 28.59 13.56
C ASN A 167 12.66 28.32 14.45
#